data_AF-A0A8B6F023-F1
#
_entry.id   AF-A0A8B6F023-F1
#
_cell.length_a   1.000
_cell.length_b   1.000
_cell.length_c   1.000
_cell.angle_alpha   90.00
_cell.angle_beta   90.00
_cell.angle_gamma   90.00
#
_symmetry.space_group_name_H-M   'P 1'
#
loop_
_entity.id
_entity.type
_entity.pdbx_description
1 polymer ?
#
loop_
_entity_poly.entity_id
_entity_poly.type
_entity_poly.pdbx_seq_one_letter_code
_entity_poly.pdbx_strand_id
1 'polypeptide(L)'
;MSVMSVKKTVPSAGNIYDNAVDDIVKGLEDAQLKVRTSAKYSMNNEMIAEGNMYLNVKRSQVESLSKDYSPNWSVVRMVVGDYLYTLQDFYSNTNWVELGGGTLNSLGHVMTSGYIRS
;
A
#
# COMPACT_ATOMS: atom_id res chain seq x y z
N MET A 1 -21.64 31.23 45.86
CA MET A 1 -20.61 30.55 45.06
C MET A 1 -21.25 30.14 43.74
N SER A 2 -20.81 30.74 42.62
CA SER A 2 -21.35 30.45 41.27
C SER A 2 -20.44 29.43 40.59
N VAL A 3 -21.00 28.31 40.14
CA VAL A 3 -20.25 27.26 39.46
C VAL A 3 -20.19 27.62 37.97
N MET A 4 -19.04 28.06 37.47
CA MET A 4 -18.82 28.27 36.04
C MET A 4 -18.86 26.92 35.33
N SER A 5 -19.83 26.75 34.43
CA SER A 5 -19.84 25.66 33.46
C SER A 5 -18.71 25.90 32.46
N VAL A 6 -17.66 25.08 32.53
CA VAL A 6 -16.63 25.03 31.49
C VAL A 6 -17.28 24.44 30.25
N LYS A 7 -17.66 25.30 29.30
CA LYS A 7 -17.98 24.86 27.95
C LYS A 7 -16.71 24.24 27.37
N LYS A 8 -16.68 22.91 27.26
CA LYS A 8 -15.69 22.20 26.45
C LYS A 8 -15.91 22.68 25.02
N THR A 9 -15.08 23.59 24.54
CA THR A 9 -15.08 24.01 23.14
C THR A 9 -14.67 22.79 22.34
N VAL A 10 -15.64 22.13 21.70
CA VAL A 10 -15.37 21.16 20.65
C VAL A 10 -14.60 21.92 19.57
N PRO A 11 -13.40 21.49 19.17
CA PRO A 11 -12.70 22.13 18.06
C PRO A 11 -13.66 22.15 16.87
N SER A 12 -13.81 23.32 16.23
CA SER A 12 -14.56 23.44 14.98
C SER A 12 -14.08 22.33 14.05
N ALA A 13 -14.93 21.33 13.85
CA ALA A 13 -14.64 20.20 12.98
C ALA A 13 -14.57 20.72 11.55
N GLY A 14 -13.39 21.20 11.12
CA GLY A 14 -12.98 20.99 9.75
C GLY A 14 -13.22 19.51 9.49
N ASN A 15 -14.07 19.23 8.50
CA ASN A 15 -14.73 17.94 8.29
C ASN A 15 -13.75 16.79 8.58
N ILE A 16 -14.05 15.95 9.57
CA ILE A 16 -13.13 14.90 10.05
C ILE A 16 -12.72 13.98 8.88
N TYR A 17 -13.59 13.86 7.88
CA TYR A 17 -13.33 13.16 6.63
C TYR A 17 -12.30 13.85 5.74
N ASP A 18 -12.31 15.19 5.64
CA ASP A 18 -11.34 15.95 4.83
C ASP A 18 -9.93 15.77 5.40
N ASN A 19 -9.78 15.85 6.73
CA ASN A 19 -8.49 15.57 7.39
C ASN A 19 -8.02 14.13 7.16
N ALA A 20 -8.95 13.17 7.09
CA ALA A 20 -8.61 11.77 6.87
C ALA A 20 -8.12 11.51 5.45
N VAL A 21 -8.76 12.12 4.45
CA VAL A 21 -8.32 12.05 3.05
C VAL A 21 -6.96 12.70 2.90
N ASP A 22 -6.75 13.88 3.46
CA ASP A 22 -5.47 14.59 3.40
C ASP A 22 -4.31 13.77 3.98
N ASP A 23 -4.53 13.10 5.12
CA ASP A 23 -3.52 12.22 5.72
C ASP A 23 -3.15 11.05 4.79
N ILE A 24 -4.14 10.44 4.13
CA ILE A 24 -3.91 9.33 3.19
C ILE A 24 -3.16 9.85 1.95
N VAL A 25 -3.57 10.99 1.40
CA VAL A 25 -2.93 11.61 0.23
C VAL A 25 -1.47 11.94 0.53
N LYS A 26 -1.16 12.52 1.70
CA LYS A 26 0.22 12.73 2.13
C LYS A 26 1.02 11.43 2.17
N GLY A 27 0.44 10.36 2.71
CA GLY A 27 1.07 9.04 2.71
C GLY A 27 1.35 8.48 1.31
N LEU A 28 0.43 8.70 0.36
CA LEU A 28 0.63 8.34 -1.06
C LEU A 28 1.79 9.13 -1.68
N GLU A 29 1.82 10.44 -1.47
CA GLU A 29 2.88 11.32 -2.00
C GLU A 29 4.27 10.94 -1.46
N ASP A 30 4.36 10.68 -0.16
CA ASP A 30 5.60 10.21 0.48
C ASP A 30 6.08 8.88 -0.11
N ALA A 31 5.17 7.95 -0.43
CA ALA A 31 5.51 6.68 -1.07
C ALA A 31 5.96 6.86 -2.53
N GLN A 32 5.29 7.74 -3.27
CA GLN A 32 5.67 8.07 -4.64
C GLN A 32 7.10 8.62 -4.71
N LEU A 33 7.49 9.48 -3.76
CA LEU A 33 8.85 10.00 -3.68
C LEU A 33 9.88 8.89 -3.46
N LYS A 34 9.57 7.88 -2.64
CA LYS A 34 10.45 6.72 -2.40
C LYS A 34 10.66 5.90 -3.66
N VAL A 35 9.60 5.63 -4.44
CA VAL A 35 9.69 4.90 -5.71
C VAL A 35 10.65 5.54 -6.70
N ARG A 36 10.66 6.87 -6.79
CA ARG A 36 11.59 7.60 -7.68
C ARG A 36 13.06 7.33 -7.37
N THR A 37 13.37 6.87 -6.16
CA THR A 37 14.75 6.73 -5.65
C THR A 37 15.20 5.29 -5.51
N SER A 38 14.31 4.30 -5.51
CA SER A 38 14.70 2.89 -5.31
C SER A 38 13.69 1.90 -5.90
N ALA A 39 14.21 0.99 -6.72
CA ALA A 39 13.45 -0.07 -7.38
C ALA A 39 12.73 -1.02 -6.42
N LYS A 40 13.19 -1.14 -5.17
CA LYS A 40 12.53 -2.00 -4.15
C LYS A 40 11.12 -1.53 -3.79
N TYR A 41 10.85 -0.23 -3.91
CA TYR A 41 9.53 0.34 -3.60
C TYR A 41 8.56 0.19 -4.78
N SER A 42 9.08 0.03 -6.00
CA SER A 42 8.28 -0.25 -7.20
C SER A 42 8.28 -1.71 -7.62
N MET A 43 9.04 -2.56 -6.92
CA MET A 43 9.34 -3.95 -7.28
C MET A 43 9.90 -4.14 -8.68
N ASN A 44 10.51 -3.10 -9.25
CA ASN A 44 11.26 -3.21 -10.50
C ASN A 44 12.55 -4.01 -10.27
N ASN A 45 13.15 -4.51 -11.36
CA ASN A 45 14.40 -5.29 -11.34
C ASN A 45 14.33 -6.52 -10.42
N GLU A 46 13.22 -7.26 -10.45
CA GLU A 46 13.01 -8.49 -9.67
C GLU A 46 13.08 -8.31 -8.14
N MET A 47 13.00 -7.07 -7.63
CA MET A 47 12.99 -6.74 -6.19
C MET A 47 11.66 -7.07 -5.50
N ILE A 48 10.97 -8.11 -5.96
CA ILE A 48 9.63 -8.50 -5.52
C ILE A 48 9.67 -8.97 -4.06
N ALA A 49 10.72 -9.69 -3.67
CA ALA A 49 10.88 -10.17 -2.29
C ALA A 49 11.03 -9.01 -1.31
N GLU A 50 11.85 -8.02 -1.65
CA GLU A 50 12.08 -6.82 -0.84
C GLU A 50 10.84 -5.93 -0.79
N GLY A 51 10.15 -5.78 -1.91
CA GLY A 51 8.87 -5.05 -1.95
C GLY A 51 7.78 -5.73 -1.11
N ASN A 52 7.68 -7.06 -1.17
CA ASN A 52 6.75 -7.82 -0.34
C ASN A 52 7.11 -7.71 1.15
N MET A 53 8.40 -7.74 1.50
CA MET A 53 8.85 -7.48 2.87
C MET A 53 8.42 -6.08 3.33
N TYR A 54 8.56 -5.06 2.47
CA TYR A 54 8.12 -3.71 2.78
C TYR A 54 6.61 -3.62 3.03
N LEU A 55 5.78 -4.26 2.19
CA LEU A 55 4.33 -4.34 2.39
C LEU A 55 3.97 -4.97 3.75
N ASN A 56 4.64 -6.06 4.13
CA ASN A 56 4.42 -6.73 5.41
C ASN A 56 4.83 -5.86 6.61
N VAL A 57 5.94 -5.11 6.51
CA VAL A 57 6.34 -4.13 7.53
C VAL A 57 5.27 -3.06 7.69
N LYS A 58 4.76 -2.49 6.58
CA LYS A 58 3.73 -1.44 6.62
C LYS A 58 2.41 -1.93 7.20
N ARG A 59 1.98 -3.13 6.83
CA ARG A 59 0.82 -3.79 7.44
C ARG A 59 0.99 -3.94 8.95
N SER A 60 2.16 -4.42 9.39
CA SER A 60 2.46 -4.61 10.80
C SER A 60 2.47 -3.28 11.57
N GLN A 61 2.95 -2.20 10.94
CA GLN A 61 2.90 -0.84 11.50
C GLN A 61 1.46 -0.36 11.69
N VAL A 62 0.58 -0.54 10.69
CA VAL A 62 -0.85 -0.20 10.83
C VAL A 62 -1.48 -0.96 11.98
N GLU A 63 -1.25 -2.27 12.06
CA GLU A 63 -1.79 -3.12 13.12
C GLU A 63 -1.29 -2.70 14.51
N SER A 64 0.00 -2.38 14.64
CA SER A 64 0.58 -1.91 15.91
C SER A 64 -0.01 -0.56 16.32
N LEU A 65 0.07 0.44 15.44
CA LEU A 65 -0.35 1.81 15.74
C LEU A 65 -1.85 1.92 16.02
N SER A 66 -2.67 1.11 15.34
CA SER A 66 -4.12 1.08 15.55
C SER A 66 -4.54 0.46 16.89
N LYS A 67 -3.67 -0.36 17.50
CA LYS A 67 -3.92 -1.05 18.78
C LYS A 67 -3.34 -0.31 19.99
N ASP A 68 -2.62 0.79 19.78
CA ASP A 68 -2.10 1.61 20.87
C ASP A 68 -3.24 2.12 21.78
N TYR A 69 -2.92 2.40 23.04
CA TYR A 69 -3.90 2.88 24.02
C TYR A 69 -4.58 4.20 23.60
N SER A 70 -3.87 5.04 22.86
CA SER A 70 -4.41 6.27 22.27
C SER A 70 -3.83 6.46 20.86
N PRO A 71 -4.43 5.82 19.83
CA PRO A 71 -3.88 5.82 18.48
C PRO A 71 -3.83 7.22 17.88
N ASN A 72 -2.69 7.60 17.31
CA ASN A 72 -2.63 8.76 16.44
C ASN A 72 -3.16 8.36 15.04
N TRP A 73 -4.45 8.58 14.82
CA TRP A 73 -5.12 8.19 13.59
C TRP A 73 -4.60 8.90 12.34
N SER A 74 -3.99 10.09 12.46
CA SER A 74 -3.35 10.75 11.33
C SER A 74 -2.13 9.97 10.85
N VAL A 75 -1.27 9.54 11.78
CA VAL A 75 -0.11 8.69 11.47
C VAL A 75 -0.56 7.34 10.90
N VAL A 76 -1.59 6.71 11.49
CA VAL A 76 -2.14 5.45 10.96
C VAL A 76 -2.58 5.62 9.50
N ARG A 77 -3.31 6.68 9.18
CA ARG A 77 -3.79 6.96 7.82
C ARG A 77 -2.68 7.26 6.83
N MET A 78 -1.63 7.97 7.26
CA MET A 78 -0.44 8.17 6.42
C MET A 78 0.24 6.84 6.08
N VAL A 79 0.37 5.92 7.05
CA VAL A 79 0.93 4.58 6.81
C VAL A 79 0.03 3.75 5.90
N VAL A 80 -1.30 3.89 6.02
CA VAL A 80 -2.26 3.28 5.09
C VAL A 80 -2.06 3.81 3.66
N GLY A 81 -1.88 5.12 3.49
CA GLY A 81 -1.54 5.71 2.18
C GLY A 81 -0.27 5.10 1.59
N ASP A 82 0.80 5.04 2.37
CA ASP A 82 2.08 4.46 1.96
C ASP A 82 1.94 2.99 1.51
N TYR A 83 1.18 2.20 2.28
CA TYR A 83 0.86 0.82 1.97
C TYR A 83 0.06 0.68 0.67
N LEU A 84 -0.99 1.49 0.49
CA LEU A 84 -1.86 1.44 -0.69
C LEU A 84 -1.13 1.79 -1.97
N TYR A 85 -0.29 2.84 -1.94
CA TYR A 85 0.54 3.21 -3.08
C TYR A 85 1.45 2.04 -3.50
N THR A 86 2.19 1.51 -2.52
CA THR A 86 3.15 0.43 -2.79
C THR A 86 2.45 -0.84 -3.27
N LEU A 87 1.26 -1.13 -2.75
CA LEU A 87 0.46 -2.25 -3.21
C LEU A 87 0.00 -2.05 -4.66
N GLN A 88 -0.44 -0.85 -5.02
CA GLN A 88 -0.82 -0.53 -6.40
C GLN A 88 0.36 -0.70 -7.37
N ASP A 89 1.55 -0.28 -6.97
CA ASP A 89 2.76 -0.41 -7.79
C ASP A 89 3.16 -1.89 -7.96
N PHE A 90 3.02 -2.71 -6.92
CA PHE A 90 3.19 -4.16 -7.00
C PHE A 90 2.31 -4.81 -8.07
N TYR A 91 1.00 -4.48 -8.07
CA TYR A 91 0.05 -4.99 -9.07
C TYR A 91 0.37 -4.49 -10.50
N SER A 92 1.02 -3.34 -10.62
CA SER A 92 1.31 -2.73 -11.92
C SER A 92 2.61 -3.25 -12.55
N ASN A 93 3.61 -3.59 -11.72
CA ASN A 93 4.95 -3.94 -12.19
C ASN A 93 5.27 -5.43 -12.08
N THR A 94 4.42 -6.23 -11.44
CA THR A 94 4.67 -7.67 -11.26
C THR A 94 3.67 -8.49 -12.06
N ASN A 95 4.13 -9.53 -12.76
CA ASN A 95 3.25 -10.49 -13.38
C ASN A 95 2.88 -11.59 -12.38
N TRP A 96 1.60 -11.68 -12.02
CA TRP A 96 1.14 -12.51 -10.89
C TRP A 96 1.24 -14.01 -11.17
N VAL A 97 1.17 -14.39 -12.44
CA VAL A 97 1.32 -15.78 -12.90
C VAL A 97 2.76 -16.30 -12.72
N GLU A 98 3.75 -15.40 -12.77
CA GLU A 98 5.17 -15.75 -12.62
C GLU A 98 5.55 -16.00 -11.16
N LEU A 99 4.80 -15.44 -10.20
CA LEU A 99 4.99 -15.66 -8.76
C LEU A 99 4.40 -16.98 -8.25
N GLY A 100 3.48 -17.59 -9.00
CA GLY A 100 2.80 -18.84 -8.63
C GLY A 100 3.50 -20.11 -9.09
N GLY A 101 4.70 -20.02 -9.68
CA GLY A 101 5.39 -21.18 -10.25
C GLY A 101 4.70 -21.79 -11.48
N GLY A 102 3.76 -21.06 -12.10
CA GLY A 102 3.09 -21.48 -13.32
C GLY A 102 3.88 -21.03 -14.53
N THR A 103 4.72 -21.90 -15.09
CA THR A 103 5.20 -21.73 -16.46
C THR A 103 3.99 -21.52 -17.38
N LEU A 104 3.84 -20.30 -17.91
CA LEU A 104 3.02 -20.00 -19.09
C LEU A 104 3.52 -20.74 -20.36
N ASN A 105 4.58 -21.54 -20.24
CA ASN A 105 5.18 -22.29 -21.33
C ASN A 105 4.39 -23.55 -21.75
N SER A 106 3.23 -23.85 -21.14
CA SER A 106 2.36 -24.95 -21.61
C SER A 106 1.16 -24.50 -22.47
N LEU A 107 0.87 -23.20 -22.56
CA LEU A 107 -0.23 -22.69 -23.40
C LEU A 107 0.22 -22.17 -24.77
N GLY A 108 1.52 -21.90 -24.96
CA GLY A 108 2.07 -21.42 -26.24
C GLY A 108 2.69 -22.50 -27.14
N HIS A 109 3.00 -23.70 -26.60
CA HIS A 109 3.74 -24.72 -27.34
C HIS A 109 2.93 -25.96 -27.77
N VAL A 110 1.64 -26.05 -27.41
CA VAL A 110 0.78 -27.21 -27.75
C VAL A 110 -0.20 -26.93 -28.90
N MET A 111 0.07 -25.94 -29.76
CA MET A 111 -0.82 -25.64 -30.91
C MET A 111 -0.12 -25.44 -32.27
N THR A 112 1.17 -25.81 -32.44
CA THR A 112 1.81 -25.76 -33.79
C THR A 112 2.89 -26.83 -34.02
N SER A 113 2.70 -28.07 -33.55
CA SER A 113 3.60 -29.17 -33.95
C SER A 113 2.84 -30.48 -34.13
N GLY A 114 2.11 -30.58 -35.25
CA GLY A 114 1.46 -31.81 -35.67
C GLY A 114 0.74 -31.62 -37.00
N TYR A 115 1.21 -32.32 -38.04
CA TYR A 115 0.77 -32.32 -39.46
C TYR A 115 1.25 -31.09 -40.24
N ILE A 116 2.11 -31.18 -41.27
CA ILE A 116 2.01 -32.04 -42.46
C ILE A 116 3.43 -32.49 -42.90
N ARG A 117 3.65 -33.80 -43.07
CA ARG A 117 4.73 -34.34 -43.92
C ARG A 117 4.12 -34.78 -45.25
N SER A 118 4.78 -34.41 -46.35
CA SER A 118 4.72 -35.10 -47.65
C SER A 118 5.26 -36.52 -47.55
#